data_AF-A0A820YIZ2-F1
#
_entry.id   AF-A0A820YIZ2-F1
#
_cell.length_a   1.000
_cell.length_b   1.000
_cell.length_c   1.000
_cell.angle_alpha   90.00
_cell.angle_beta   90.00
_cell.angle_gamma   90.00
#
_symmetry.space_group_name_H-M   'P 1'
#
loop_
_entity.id
_entity.type
_entity.pdbx_description
1 polymer ?
#
loop_
_entity_poly.entity_id
_entity_poly.type
_entity_poly.pdbx_seq_one_letter_code
_entity_poly.pdbx_strand_id
1 'polypeptide(L)'
;ELPDISISKTKLESDINILKGRQYPNGGFGYWSNRNDSHADPYMSVHVAHCLVVLVNKKVFDVDENMLNNALKYLENIESEINKLPYSEHWSESTRFSLMSYALYVRAKHLETVADEASQLFQRSGFDKLSLEAIGWLLVALSNGTI
;
A
#
# COMPACT_ATOMS: atom_id res chain seq x y z
N GLU A 1 -1.75 3.54 31.93
CA GLU A 1 -0.51 4.28 31.59
C GLU A 1 -0.09 3.90 30.17
N LEU A 2 0.46 4.82 29.40
CA LEU A 2 1.03 4.50 28.08
C LEU A 2 2.34 3.71 28.28
N PRO A 3 2.66 2.73 27.42
CA PRO A 3 3.90 1.97 27.54
C PRO A 3 5.13 2.86 27.40
N ASP A 4 6.23 2.43 28.02
CA ASP A 4 7.51 3.12 27.90
C ASP A 4 8.01 3.14 26.44
N ILE A 5 8.55 4.28 26.01
CA ILE A 5 9.00 4.53 24.64
C ILE A 5 10.08 3.52 24.22
N SER A 6 10.96 3.11 25.15
CA SER A 6 12.01 2.14 24.83
C SER A 6 11.43 0.78 24.48
N ILE A 7 10.45 0.31 25.25
CA ILE A 7 9.73 -0.96 25.01
C ILE A 7 8.99 -0.91 23.68
N SER A 8 8.31 0.21 23.37
CA SER A 8 7.62 0.38 22.09
C SER A 8 8.58 0.36 20.89
N LYS A 9 9.78 0.93 21.01
CA LYS A 9 10.80 0.90 19.95
C LYS A 9 11.32 -0.52 19.71
N THR A 10 11.67 -1.25 20.76
CA THR A 10 12.13 -2.65 20.63
C THR A 10 11.04 -3.54 20.04
N LYS A 11 9.77 -3.31 20.40
CA LYS A 11 8.67 -4.07 19.82
C LYS A 11 8.50 -3.75 18.32
N LEU A 12 8.59 -2.48 17.95
CA LEU A 12 8.55 -2.06 16.54
C LEU A 12 9.68 -2.69 15.72
N GLU A 13 10.90 -2.70 16.24
CA GLU A 13 12.07 -3.37 15.63
C GLU A 13 11.80 -4.86 15.37
N SER A 14 11.26 -5.55 16.38
CA SER A 14 10.91 -6.97 16.26
C SER A 14 9.82 -7.20 15.21
N ASP A 15 8.78 -6.37 15.19
CA ASP A 15 7.65 -6.49 14.28
C ASP A 15 8.03 -6.20 12.83
N ILE A 16 8.89 -5.19 12.60
CA ILE A 16 9.40 -4.88 11.25
C ILE A 16 10.29 -6.02 10.74
N ASN A 17 11.13 -6.62 11.58
CA ASN A 17 11.93 -7.78 11.19
C ASN A 17 11.05 -9.00 10.84
N ILE A 18 9.97 -9.22 11.59
CA ILE A 18 8.99 -10.28 11.27
C ILE A 18 8.29 -9.97 9.94
N LEU A 19 7.86 -8.73 9.72
CA LEU A 19 7.22 -8.29 8.48
C LEU A 19 8.14 -8.50 7.28
N LYS A 20 9.42 -8.13 7.39
CA LYS A 20 10.42 -8.35 6.33
C LYS A 20 10.49 -9.83 5.93
N GLY A 21 10.47 -10.75 6.90
CA GLY A 21 10.46 -12.19 6.63
C GLY A 21 9.17 -12.72 5.99
N ARG A 22 8.08 -11.95 6.01
CA ARG A 22 6.77 -12.31 5.47
C ARG A 22 6.51 -11.71 4.09
N GLN A 23 7.36 -10.82 3.58
CA GLN A 23 7.20 -10.24 2.26
C GLN A 23 7.28 -11.34 1.19
N TYR A 24 6.39 -11.26 0.20
CA TYR A 24 6.39 -12.15 -0.95
C TYR A 24 7.46 -11.74 -1.98
N PRO A 25 7.89 -12.65 -2.87
CA PRO A 25 8.83 -12.31 -3.94
C PRO A 25 8.35 -11.20 -4.88
N ASN A 26 7.04 -11.02 -5.05
CA ASN A 26 6.45 -9.92 -5.83
C ASN A 26 6.34 -8.60 -5.03
N GLY A 27 6.81 -8.57 -3.79
CA GLY A 27 6.82 -7.39 -2.91
C GLY A 27 5.59 -7.21 -2.01
N GLY A 28 4.54 -8.01 -2.22
CA GLY A 28 3.30 -7.94 -1.45
C GLY A 28 3.36 -8.61 -0.08
N PHE A 29 2.27 -8.52 0.67
CA PHE A 29 2.08 -9.08 2.01
C PHE A 29 0.75 -9.82 2.13
N GLY A 30 0.71 -10.86 2.96
CA GLY A 30 -0.50 -11.61 3.32
C GLY A 30 -0.92 -11.36 4.77
N TYR A 31 -1.96 -12.05 5.23
CA TYR A 31 -2.45 -11.93 6.61
C TYR A 31 -1.55 -12.62 7.63
N TRP A 32 -0.96 -13.76 7.26
CA TRP A 32 -0.20 -14.61 8.18
C TRP A 32 1.26 -14.71 7.77
N SER A 33 1.55 -15.32 6.62
CA SER A 33 2.92 -15.43 6.09
C SER A 33 2.93 -15.93 4.65
N ASN A 34 4.01 -15.64 3.95
CA ASN A 34 4.32 -16.18 2.61
C ASN A 34 4.46 -17.71 2.53
N ARG A 35 4.35 -18.43 3.66
CA ARG A 35 4.33 -19.90 3.72
C ARG A 35 2.93 -20.48 3.87
N ASN A 36 2.01 -19.72 4.44
CA ASN A 36 0.66 -20.20 4.78
C ASN A 36 -0.39 -19.66 3.82
N ASP A 37 -0.19 -18.42 3.34
CA ASP A 37 -1.10 -17.75 2.43
C ASP A 37 -0.66 -18.06 0.99
N SER A 38 -1.63 -18.42 0.13
CA SER A 38 -1.33 -18.80 -1.27
C SER A 38 -0.85 -17.61 -2.11
N HIS A 39 -1.26 -16.39 -1.77
CA HIS A 39 -0.95 -15.17 -2.51
C HIS A 39 -0.83 -13.97 -1.56
N ALA A 40 -0.10 -12.93 -1.99
CA ALA A 40 -0.17 -11.63 -1.34
C ALA A 40 -1.60 -11.06 -1.45
N ASP A 41 -2.12 -10.52 -0.35
CA ASP A 41 -3.41 -9.85 -0.30
C ASP A 41 -3.22 -8.37 -0.66
N PRO A 42 -3.95 -7.82 -1.65
CA PRO A 42 -3.78 -6.44 -2.07
C PRO A 42 -4.04 -5.42 -0.97
N TYR A 43 -5.04 -5.65 -0.12
CA TYR A 43 -5.37 -4.74 0.97
C TYR A 43 -4.26 -4.74 2.04
N MET A 44 -3.77 -5.91 2.44
CA MET A 44 -2.62 -6.03 3.33
C MET A 44 -1.35 -5.41 2.76
N SER A 45 -1.10 -5.62 1.47
CA SER A 45 0.07 -5.07 0.81
C SER A 45 0.06 -3.53 0.83
N VAL A 46 -1.07 -2.89 0.47
CA VAL A 46 -1.22 -1.43 0.54
C VAL A 46 -1.11 -0.92 1.97
N HIS A 47 -1.74 -1.61 2.92
CA HIS A 47 -1.74 -1.18 4.31
C HIS A 47 -0.33 -1.26 4.93
N VAL A 48 0.40 -2.35 4.70
CA VAL A 48 1.79 -2.49 5.16
C VAL A 48 2.68 -1.43 4.52
N ALA A 49 2.59 -1.24 3.19
CA ALA A 49 3.35 -0.21 2.50
C ALA A 49 3.08 1.20 3.07
N HIS A 50 1.81 1.53 3.36
CA HIS A 50 1.47 2.80 4.00
C HIS A 50 2.16 2.97 5.36
N CYS A 51 2.15 1.95 6.21
CA CYS A 51 2.84 1.97 7.49
C CYS A 51 4.35 2.20 7.32
N LEU A 52 5.00 1.51 6.37
CA LEU A 52 6.42 1.69 6.07
C LEU A 52 6.74 3.13 5.62
N VAL A 53 5.92 3.69 4.72
CA VAL A 53 6.05 5.09 4.26
C VAL A 53 5.88 6.07 5.41
N VAL A 54 4.95 5.82 6.34
CA VAL A 54 4.78 6.66 7.54
C VAL A 54 6.03 6.61 8.43
N LEU A 55 6.61 5.43 8.66
CA LEU A 55 7.82 5.28 9.47
C LEU A 55 9.01 6.06 8.88
N VAL A 56 9.23 5.94 7.57
CA VAL A 56 10.27 6.70 6.84
C VAL A 56 10.02 8.20 6.94
N ASN A 57 8.81 8.66 6.65
CA ASN A 57 8.47 10.08 6.68
C ASN A 57 8.61 10.70 8.07
N LYS A 58 8.33 9.92 9.12
CA LYS A 58 8.47 10.37 10.51
C LYS A 58 9.90 10.29 11.03
N LYS A 59 10.81 9.60 10.31
CA LYS A 59 12.21 9.39 10.71
C LYS A 59 12.34 8.78 12.11
N VAL A 60 11.37 7.94 12.48
CA VAL A 60 11.29 7.31 13.82
C VAL A 60 11.91 5.91 13.84
N PHE A 61 12.12 5.32 12.67
CA PHE A 61 12.65 3.98 12.49
C PHE A 61 13.42 3.86 11.17
N ASP A 62 14.50 3.10 11.17
CA ASP A 62 15.28 2.81 9.97
C ASP A 62 14.65 1.61 9.23
N VAL A 63 13.83 1.93 8.22
CA VAL A 63 13.14 0.91 7.42
C VAL A 63 14.09 0.38 6.37
N ASP A 64 14.19 -0.94 6.25
CA ASP A 64 14.95 -1.59 5.18
C ASP A 64 14.48 -1.11 3.79
N GLU A 65 15.38 -0.44 3.07
CA GLU A 65 15.05 0.18 1.78
C GLU A 65 14.58 -0.84 0.74
N ASN A 66 15.16 -2.05 0.73
CA ASN A 66 14.75 -3.09 -0.23
C ASN A 66 13.32 -3.55 0.04
N MET A 67 12.95 -3.75 1.31
CA MET A 67 11.59 -4.11 1.70
C MET A 67 10.59 -3.03 1.25
N LEU A 68 10.90 -1.75 1.50
CA LEU A 68 10.06 -0.63 1.09
C LEU A 68 9.94 -0.55 -0.44
N ASN A 69 11.06 -0.58 -1.16
CA ASN A 69 11.08 -0.49 -2.62
C ASN A 69 10.30 -1.64 -3.27
N ASN A 70 10.42 -2.86 -2.74
CA ASN A 70 9.62 -3.99 -3.21
C ASN A 70 8.13 -3.80 -2.95
N ALA A 71 7.76 -3.26 -1.78
CA ALA A 71 6.36 -2.97 -1.46
C ALA A 71 5.78 -1.90 -2.41
N LEU A 72 6.52 -0.82 -2.67
CA LEU A 72 6.14 0.22 -3.62
C LEU A 72 6.04 -0.34 -5.05
N LYS A 73 6.94 -1.26 -5.44
CA LYS A 73 6.85 -1.94 -6.74
C LYS A 73 5.60 -2.81 -6.86
N TYR A 74 5.18 -3.47 -5.79
CA TYR A 74 3.89 -4.17 -5.76
C TYR A 74 2.73 -3.19 -5.97
N LEU A 75 2.76 -2.02 -5.32
CA LEU A 75 1.73 -0.98 -5.46
C LEU A 75 1.65 -0.39 -6.87
N GLU A 76 2.79 -0.15 -7.52
CA GLU A 76 2.85 0.27 -8.92
C GLU A 76 2.17 -0.75 -9.84
N ASN A 77 2.27 -2.04 -9.53
CA ASN A 77 1.70 -3.13 -10.31
C ASN A 77 0.35 -3.64 -9.80
N ILE A 78 -0.29 -2.94 -8.85
CA ILE A 78 -1.40 -3.49 -8.06
C ILE A 78 -2.58 -3.96 -8.89
N GLU A 79 -2.89 -3.29 -10.01
CA GLU A 79 -3.96 -3.72 -10.91
C GLU A 79 -3.67 -5.11 -11.51
N SER A 80 -2.44 -5.32 -11.98
CA SER A 80 -1.97 -6.61 -12.47
C SER A 80 -1.96 -7.66 -11.35
N GLU A 81 -1.50 -7.29 -10.15
CA GLU A 81 -1.48 -8.21 -9.00
C GLU A 81 -2.89 -8.64 -8.57
N ILE A 82 -3.86 -7.73 -8.58
CA ILE A 82 -5.28 -8.05 -8.34
C ILE A 82 -5.79 -9.04 -9.41
N ASN A 83 -5.50 -8.78 -10.69
CA ASN A 83 -5.98 -9.60 -11.80
C ASN A 83 -5.42 -11.03 -11.79
N LYS A 84 -4.26 -11.27 -11.15
CA LYS A 84 -3.69 -12.62 -10.99
C LYS A 84 -4.40 -13.45 -9.92
N LEU A 85 -5.21 -12.83 -9.06
CA LEU A 85 -5.88 -13.54 -7.97
C LEU A 85 -7.10 -14.32 -8.50
N PRO A 86 -7.24 -15.61 -8.16
CA PRO A 86 -8.27 -16.48 -8.71
C PRO A 86 -9.69 -16.07 -8.33
N TYR A 87 -9.85 -15.33 -7.22
CA TYR A 87 -11.14 -14.88 -6.70
C TYR A 87 -11.46 -13.42 -7.06
N SER A 88 -10.56 -12.71 -7.74
CA SER A 88 -10.74 -11.28 -8.03
C SER A 88 -11.91 -11.02 -8.99
N GLU A 89 -12.30 -12.01 -9.80
CA GLU A 89 -13.44 -11.91 -10.73
C GLU A 89 -14.78 -11.62 -10.04
N HIS A 90 -14.89 -11.95 -8.74
CA HIS A 90 -16.09 -11.67 -7.94
C HIS A 90 -16.06 -10.31 -7.26
N TRP A 91 -14.97 -9.55 -7.40
CA TRP A 91 -14.85 -8.23 -6.79
C TRP A 91 -15.57 -7.17 -7.61
N SER A 92 -16.28 -6.28 -6.92
CA SER A 92 -16.84 -5.10 -7.57
C SER A 92 -15.74 -4.20 -8.14
N GLU A 93 -16.06 -3.46 -9.19
CA GLU A 93 -15.16 -2.42 -9.72
C GLU A 93 -14.80 -1.40 -8.64
N SER A 94 -15.74 -1.05 -7.76
CA SER A 94 -15.51 -0.10 -6.68
C SER A 94 -14.43 -0.59 -5.69
N THR A 95 -14.43 -1.89 -5.35
CA THR A 95 -13.38 -2.50 -4.52
C THR A 95 -12.02 -2.39 -5.19
N ARG A 96 -11.94 -2.71 -6.49
CA ARG A 96 -10.70 -2.66 -7.27
C ARG A 96 -10.17 -1.22 -7.36
N PHE A 97 -11.04 -0.26 -7.69
CA PHE A 97 -10.67 1.15 -7.76
C PHE A 97 -10.27 1.73 -6.41
N SER A 98 -10.88 1.28 -5.31
CA SER A 98 -10.50 1.71 -3.96
C SER A 98 -9.08 1.27 -3.62
N LEU A 99 -8.71 0.01 -3.94
CA LEU A 99 -7.35 -0.49 -3.73
C LEU A 99 -6.32 0.25 -4.58
N MET A 100 -6.62 0.47 -5.86
CA MET A 100 -5.75 1.22 -6.78
C MET A 100 -5.58 2.69 -6.32
N SER A 101 -6.67 3.33 -5.90
CA SER A 101 -6.63 4.70 -5.37
C SER A 101 -5.78 4.78 -4.10
N TYR A 102 -5.90 3.79 -3.21
CA TYR A 102 -5.10 3.74 -1.99
C TYR A 102 -3.61 3.52 -2.31
N ALA A 103 -3.29 2.66 -3.27
CA ALA A 103 -1.92 2.43 -3.73
C ALA A 103 -1.27 3.72 -4.27
N LEU A 104 -1.99 4.47 -5.11
CA LEU A 104 -1.53 5.76 -5.63
C LEU A 104 -1.32 6.78 -4.51
N TYR A 105 -2.24 6.85 -3.53
CA TYR A 105 -2.05 7.69 -2.36
C TYR A 105 -0.78 7.33 -1.59
N VAL A 106 -0.51 6.04 -1.33
CA VAL A 106 0.69 5.63 -0.59
C VAL A 106 1.97 6.00 -1.35
N ARG A 107 2.01 5.75 -2.67
CA ARG A 107 3.13 6.15 -3.54
C ARG A 107 3.32 7.67 -3.55
N ALA A 108 2.25 8.45 -3.64
CA ALA A 108 2.28 9.91 -3.51
C ALA A 108 2.82 10.36 -2.13
N LYS A 109 2.45 9.69 -1.04
CA LYS A 109 3.00 9.97 0.30
C LYS A 109 4.49 9.65 0.41
N HIS A 110 5.02 8.83 -0.49
CA HIS A 110 6.45 8.57 -0.67
C HIS A 110 7.11 9.49 -1.72
N LEU A 111 6.42 10.57 -2.13
CA LEU A 111 6.90 11.57 -3.09
C LEU A 111 7.08 11.02 -4.53
N GLU A 112 6.45 9.89 -4.87
CA GLU A 112 6.37 9.47 -6.26
C GLU A 112 5.41 10.38 -7.06
N THR A 113 5.75 10.62 -8.32
CA THR A 113 4.91 11.38 -9.25
C THR A 113 3.88 10.46 -9.88
N VAL A 114 2.64 10.52 -9.39
CA VAL A 114 1.55 9.60 -9.78
C VAL A 114 0.30 10.32 -10.32
N ALA A 115 0.39 11.61 -10.60
CA ALA A 115 -0.76 12.44 -11.00
C ALA A 115 -1.42 11.95 -12.29
N ASP A 116 -0.63 11.51 -13.27
CA ASP A 116 -1.16 10.98 -14.54
C ASP A 116 -1.91 9.66 -14.34
N GLU A 117 -1.35 8.74 -13.54
CA GLU A 117 -2.02 7.48 -13.17
C GLU A 117 -3.32 7.72 -12.42
N ALA A 118 -3.32 8.68 -11.47
CA ALA A 118 -4.51 9.08 -10.72
C ALA A 118 -5.59 9.70 -11.62
N SER A 119 -5.21 10.54 -12.57
CA SER A 119 -6.11 11.12 -13.58
C SER A 119 -6.74 10.04 -14.45
N GLN A 120 -5.94 9.09 -14.94
CA GLN A 120 -6.42 7.96 -15.75
C GLN A 120 -7.39 7.08 -14.95
N LEU A 121 -7.07 6.78 -13.69
CA LEU A 121 -7.96 5.99 -12.83
C LEU A 121 -9.29 6.71 -12.60
N PHE A 122 -9.26 8.02 -12.37
CA PHE A 122 -10.47 8.82 -12.21
C PHE A 122 -11.32 8.85 -13.49
N GLN A 123 -10.70 8.99 -14.66
CA GLN A 123 -11.41 8.95 -15.95
C GLN A 123 -12.10 7.60 -16.20
N ARG A 124 -11.49 6.49 -15.76
CA ARG A 124 -12.04 5.14 -15.89
C ARG A 124 -13.18 4.85 -14.90
N SER A 125 -13.07 5.36 -13.68
CA SER A 125 -13.98 5.04 -12.58
C SER A 125 -15.16 5.99 -12.50
N GLY A 126 -14.94 7.29 -12.69
CA GLY A 126 -15.93 8.32 -12.42
C GLY A 126 -16.34 8.39 -10.95
N PHE A 127 -17.18 9.37 -10.60
CA PHE A 127 -17.65 9.52 -9.22
C PHE A 127 -18.54 8.37 -8.76
N ASP A 128 -19.33 7.78 -9.66
CA ASP A 128 -20.34 6.77 -9.31
C ASP A 128 -19.75 5.45 -8.80
N LYS A 129 -18.49 5.16 -9.13
CA LYS A 129 -17.83 3.90 -8.77
C LYS A 129 -16.80 4.06 -7.65
N LEU A 130 -16.50 5.29 -7.23
CA LEU A 130 -15.52 5.55 -6.18
C LEU A 130 -16.21 5.73 -4.82
N SER A 131 -15.64 5.12 -3.77
CA SER A 131 -16.01 5.47 -2.41
C SER A 131 -15.49 6.87 -2.05
N LEU A 132 -16.03 7.46 -0.98
CA LEU A 132 -15.57 8.75 -0.48
C LEU A 132 -14.07 8.74 -0.16
N GLU A 133 -13.59 7.65 0.43
CA GLU A 133 -12.19 7.43 0.76
C GLU A 133 -11.32 7.36 -0.51
N ALA A 134 -11.78 6.64 -1.54
CA ALA A 134 -11.07 6.53 -2.81
C ALA A 134 -10.93 7.89 -3.51
N ILE A 135 -11.98 8.73 -3.47
CA ILE A 135 -11.92 10.12 -3.96
C ILE A 135 -10.88 10.91 -3.15
N GLY A 136 -10.89 10.81 -1.82
CA GLY A 136 -9.93 11.48 -0.95
C GLY A 136 -8.47 11.09 -1.25
N TRP A 137 -8.22 9.80 -1.47
CA TRP A 137 -6.91 9.29 -1.85
C TRP A 137 -6.46 9.79 -3.22
N LEU A 138 -7.34 9.79 -4.23
CA LEU A 138 -7.05 10.31 -5.55
C LEU A 138 -6.75 11.81 -5.53
N LEU A 139 -7.48 12.60 -4.73
CA LEU A 139 -7.22 14.04 -4.61
C LEU A 139 -5.78 14.33 -4.13
N VAL A 140 -5.27 13.54 -3.18
CA VAL A 140 -3.88 13.65 -2.72
C VAL A 140 -2.90 13.19 -3.80
N ALA A 141 -3.20 12.10 -4.51
CA ALA A 141 -2.34 11.61 -5.59
C ALA A 141 -2.26 12.59 -6.76
N LEU A 142 -3.36 13.30 -7.07
CA LEU A 142 -3.43 14.33 -8.10
C LEU A 142 -2.66 15.60 -7.70
N SER A 143 -2.74 16.02 -6.43
CA SER A 143 -2.13 17.29 -5.98
C SER A 143 -0.60 17.25 -5.95
N ASN A 144 -0.02 16.06 -5.82
CA ASN A 144 1.43 15.83 -5.88
C ASN A 144 2.09 16.22 -7.22
N GLY A 145 1.31 16.41 -8.29
CA GLY A 145 1.82 16.89 -9.59
C GLY A 145 1.80 18.42 -9.75
N THR A 146 1.39 19.17 -8.73
CA THR A 146 1.04 20.61 -8.85
C THR A 146 1.70 21.53 -7.82
N ILE A 147 2.96 21.24 -7.41
CA ILE A 147 3.75 22.17 -6.58
C ILE A 147 5.00 22.62 -7.32
#